data_AF-A0A4R5PJD7-F1
#
_entry.id   AF-A0A4R5PJD7-F1
#
_cell.length_a   1.000
_cell.length_b   1.000
_cell.length_c   1.000
_cell.angle_alpha   90.00
_cell.angle_beta   90.00
_cell.angle_gamma   90.00
#
_symmetry.space_group_name_H-M   'P 1'
#
loop_
_entity.id
_entity.type
_entity.pdbx_description
1 polymer ?
#
loop_
_entity_poly.entity_id
_entity_poly.type
_entity_poly.pdbx_seq_one_letter_code
_entity_poly.pdbx_strand_id
1 'polypeptide(L)'
;MTDVERMRAMQAQGESLSAIGREFGISPTAVFYKLGGERKRREPQPDNTKHPDRVTRYGAYNGGCSTRSGMRPTTLVRIPTIDGPAETEAA
;
A
#
# COMPACT_ATOMS: atom_id res chain seq x y z
N MET A 1 -6.35 8.31 35.60
CA MET A 1 -6.88 7.91 34.29
C MET A 1 -5.82 8.25 33.24
N THR A 2 -5.32 7.26 32.51
CA THR A 2 -4.27 7.47 31.49
C THR A 2 -4.86 8.10 30.22
N ASP A 3 -4.01 8.69 29.37
CA ASP A 3 -4.47 9.24 28.09
C ASP A 3 -5.18 8.20 27.21
N VAL A 4 -4.73 6.94 27.26
CA VAL A 4 -5.32 5.83 26.49
C VAL A 4 -6.72 5.48 27.01
N GLU A 5 -6.93 5.50 28.33
CA GLU A 5 -8.25 5.29 28.94
C GLU A 5 -9.23 6.41 28.55
N ARG A 6 -8.77 7.66 28.46
CA ARG A 6 -9.59 8.77 27.98
C ARG A 6 -9.96 8.62 26.51
N MET A 7 -9.00 8.26 25.65
CA MET A 7 -9.28 7.99 24.23
C MET A 7 -10.30 6.86 24.05
N ARG A 8 -10.21 5.79 24.86
CA ARG A 8 -11.19 4.69 24.84
C ARG A 8 -12.58 5.14 25.30
N ALA A 9 -12.67 5.98 26.31
CA ALA A 9 -13.95 6.53 26.78
C ALA A 9 -14.64 7.36 25.69
N MET A 10 -13.89 8.22 25.00
CA MET A 10 -14.41 8.99 23.86
C MET A 10 -14.85 8.08 22.71
N GLN A 11 -14.05 7.06 22.37
CA GLN A 11 -14.42 6.10 21.34
C GLN A 11 -15.73 5.35 21.70
N ALA A 12 -15.92 5.00 22.98
CA ALA A 12 -17.15 4.37 23.47
C ALA A 12 -18.36 5.31 23.40
N GLN A 13 -18.16 6.63 23.46
CA GLN A 13 -19.19 7.64 23.23
C GLN A 13 -19.52 7.84 21.74
N GLY A 14 -18.80 7.17 20.83
CA GLY A 14 -19.02 7.26 19.39
C GLY A 14 -18.20 8.37 18.71
N GLU A 15 -17.25 8.98 19.41
CA GLU A 15 -16.35 9.98 18.81
C GLU A 15 -15.49 9.37 17.70
N SER A 16 -15.30 10.14 16.63
CA SER A 16 -14.42 9.74 15.54
C SER A 16 -12.95 9.80 15.96
N LEU A 17 -12.10 8.95 15.37
CA LEU A 17 -10.65 8.98 15.61
C LEU A 17 -10.02 10.35 15.31
N SER A 18 -10.63 11.11 14.38
CA SER A 18 -10.21 12.47 14.05
C SER A 18 -10.55 13.49 15.13
N ALA A 19 -11.71 13.36 15.77
CA ALA A 19 -12.11 14.21 16.88
C ALA A 19 -11.23 13.94 18.12
N ILE A 20 -11.01 12.66 18.44
CA ILE A 20 -10.08 12.24 19.49
C ILE A 20 -8.67 12.77 19.19
N GLY A 21 -8.20 12.66 17.94
CA GLY A 21 -6.90 13.18 17.54
C GLY A 21 -6.75 14.69 17.76
N ARG A 22 -7.81 15.47 17.47
CA ARG A 22 -7.83 16.92 17.72
C ARG A 22 -7.73 17.28 19.19
N GLU A 23 -8.41 16.55 20.08
CA GLU A 23 -8.34 16.79 21.53
C GLU A 23 -6.93 16.53 22.09
N PHE A 24 -6.28 15.46 21.62
CA PHE A 24 -4.96 15.05 22.12
C PHE A 24 -3.78 15.60 21.30
N GLY A 25 -4.03 16.42 20.28
CA GLY A 25 -2.98 16.98 19.42
C GLY A 25 -2.21 15.93 18.60
N ILE A 26 -2.83 14.78 18.29
CA ILE A 26 -2.21 13.67 17.56
C ILE A 26 -2.98 13.30 16.30
N SER A 27 -2.30 12.67 15.33
CA SER A 27 -2.97 12.24 14.10
C SER A 27 -3.99 11.13 14.38
N PRO A 28 -5.07 11.02 13.56
CA PRO A 28 -6.05 9.94 13.71
C PRO A 28 -5.41 8.55 13.58
N THR A 29 -4.33 8.44 12.82
CA THR A 29 -3.54 7.22 12.70
C THR A 29 -2.82 6.87 14.00
N ALA A 30 -2.26 7.87 14.70
CA ALA A 30 -1.63 7.66 16.00
C ALA A 30 -2.66 7.21 17.06
N VAL A 31 -3.87 7.79 17.03
CA VAL A 31 -4.99 7.35 17.89
C VAL A 31 -5.32 5.89 17.63
N PHE A 32 -5.47 5.50 16.36
CA PHE A 32 -5.73 4.10 15.96
C PHE A 32 -4.72 3.13 16.57
N TYR A 33 -3.42 3.42 16.45
CA TYR A 33 -2.37 2.55 17.01
C TYR A 33 -2.34 2.57 18.54
N LYS A 34 -2.55 3.72 19.19
CA LYS A 34 -2.63 3.81 20.67
C LYS A 34 -3.80 3.02 21.25
N LEU A 35 -4.90 2.90 20.51
CA LEU A 35 -6.07 2.11 20.90
C LEU A 35 -5.90 0.59 20.68
N GLY A 36 -4.77 0.16 20.10
CA GLY A 36 -4.48 -1.24 19.80
C GLY A 36 -4.91 -1.67 18.39
N GLY A 37 -5.17 -0.71 17.50
CA GLY A 37 -5.46 -1.00 16.11
C GLY A 37 -4.24 -1.58 15.38
N GLU A 38 -4.44 -2.71 14.71
CA GLU A 38 -3.44 -3.32 13.85
C GLU A 38 -3.82 -3.11 12.37
N ARG A 39 -2.88 -2.62 11.56
CA ARG A 39 -3.09 -2.59 10.11
C ARG A 39 -2.74 -3.96 9.55
N LYS A 40 -3.71 -4.62 8.91
CA LYS A 40 -3.43 -5.82 8.11
C LYS A 40 -2.34 -5.50 7.10
N ARG A 41 -1.19 -6.17 7.24
CA ARG A 41 -0.11 -6.07 6.25
C ARG A 41 -0.67 -6.62 4.93
N ARG A 42 -0.73 -5.77 3.91
CA ARG A 42 -1.02 -6.25 2.56
C ARG A 42 0.14 -7.14 2.13
N GLU A 43 -0.19 -8.33 1.66
CA GLU A 43 0.81 -9.20 1.04
C GLU A 43 1.43 -8.43 -0.14
N PRO A 44 2.77 -8.46 -0.28
CA PRO A 44 3.42 -7.87 -1.43
C PRO A 44 2.99 -8.65 -2.67
N GLN A 45 2.04 -8.10 -3.42
CA GLN A 45 1.67 -8.64 -4.72
C GLN A 45 2.52 -7.97 -5.81
N PRO A 46 2.95 -8.73 -6.83
CA PRO A 46 3.48 -8.14 -8.05
C PRO A 46 2.50 -7.11 -8.62
N ASP A 47 3.00 -5.95 -9.06
CA ASP A 47 2.14 -4.88 -9.58
C ASP A 47 1.33 -5.33 -10.81
N ASN A 48 1.89 -6.27 -11.58
CA ASN A 48 1.23 -6.87 -12.74
C ASN A 48 0.02 -7.77 -12.37
N THR A 49 -0.13 -8.21 -11.12
CA THR A 49 -1.27 -9.05 -10.70
C THR A 49 -2.61 -8.31 -10.82
N LYS A 50 -2.60 -6.98 -10.69
CA LYS A 50 -3.80 -6.14 -10.84
C LYS A 50 -4.07 -5.72 -12.30
N HIS A 51 -3.11 -5.96 -13.18
CA HIS A 51 -3.11 -5.51 -14.58
C HIS A 51 -2.69 -6.65 -15.51
N PRO A 52 -3.55 -7.67 -15.70
CA PRO A 52 -3.24 -8.83 -16.55
C PRO A 52 -3.10 -8.47 -18.04
N ASP A 53 -3.49 -7.26 -18.43
CA ASP A 53 -3.26 -6.67 -19.75
C ASP A 53 -1.85 -6.11 -19.93
N ARG A 54 -1.01 -6.12 -18.88
CA ARG A 54 0.30 -5.46 -18.89
C ARG A 54 1.42 -6.39 -18.44
N VAL A 55 2.61 -6.10 -18.92
CA VAL A 55 3.84 -6.76 -18.46
C VAL A 55 4.87 -5.68 -18.15
N THR A 56 5.45 -5.76 -16.95
CA THR A 56 6.60 -4.94 -16.57
C THR A 56 7.88 -5.75 -16.81
N ARG A 57 8.74 -5.26 -17.71
CA ARG A 57 10.07 -5.82 -17.99
C ARG A 57 11.14 -4.83 -17.60
N TYR A 58 12.31 -5.31 -17.21
CA TYR A 58 13.47 -4.45 -17.01
C TYR A 58 14.17 -4.22 -18.35
N GLY A 59 14.20 -2.96 -18.80
CA GLY A 59 14.87 -2.55 -20.03
C GLY A 59 16.11 -1.71 -19.73
N ALA A 60 17.10 -1.76 -20.62
CA ALA A 60 18.24 -0.84 -20.58
C ALA A 60 17.74 0.60 -20.75
N TYR A 61 18.23 1.50 -19.90
CA TYR A 61 17.82 2.89 -19.92
C TYR A 61 18.80 3.74 -20.74
N ASN A 62 18.33 4.36 -21.84
CA ASN A 62 19.17 5.11 -22.78
C ASN A 62 19.32 6.61 -22.43
N GLY A 63 19.19 7.01 -21.16
CA GLY A 63 19.35 8.43 -20.80
C GLY A 63 19.33 8.80 -19.33
N GLY A 64 20.48 8.75 -18.65
CA GLY A 64 20.78 9.63 -17.50
C GLY A 64 20.21 9.27 -16.11
N CYS A 65 21.12 9.11 -15.15
CA CYS A 65 20.96 8.68 -13.75
C CYS A 65 20.46 7.23 -13.60
N SER A 66 21.43 6.34 -13.53
CA SER A 66 21.25 4.90 -13.37
C SER A 66 20.67 4.58 -11.98
N THR A 67 19.67 3.70 -11.94
CA THR A 67 19.62 2.71 -10.87
C THR A 67 20.93 1.92 -10.92
N ARG A 68 21.44 1.40 -9.79
CA ARG A 68 22.75 0.71 -9.71
C ARG A 68 23.00 -0.38 -10.78
N SER A 69 21.96 -0.87 -11.46
CA SER A 69 21.97 -1.87 -12.54
C SER A 69 21.84 -1.32 -13.97
N GLY A 70 21.60 -0.02 -14.18
CA GLY A 70 21.35 0.56 -15.52
C GLY A 70 20.03 0.14 -16.17
N MET A 71 19.17 -0.58 -15.43
CA MET A 71 17.88 -1.06 -15.90
C MET A 71 16.74 -0.31 -15.20
N ARG A 72 15.72 0.10 -15.97
CA ARG A 72 14.46 0.60 -15.40
C ARG A 72 13.32 -0.37 -15.69
N PRO A 73 12.35 -0.52 -14.77
CA PRO A 73 11.10 -1.20 -15.08
C PRO A 73 10.34 -0.38 -16.14
N THR A 74 9.99 -1.03 -17.24
CA THR A 74 9.15 -0.50 -18.30
C THR A 74 7.90 -1.36 -18.39
N THR A 75 6.75 -0.73 -18.19
CA THR A 75 5.45 -1.40 -18.30
C THR A 75 4.91 -1.21 -19.72
N LEU A 76 4.63 -2.31 -20.41
CA LEU A 76 4.08 -2.36 -21.76
C LEU A 76 2.75 -3.11 -21.77
N VAL A 77 1.97 -2.90 -22.83
CA VAL A 77 0.78 -3.72 -23.13
C VAL A 77 1.25 -5.15 -23.40
N ARG A 78 0.56 -6.13 -22.81
CA ARG A 78 0.83 -7.56 -23.03
C ARG A 78 0.46 -7.92 -24.46
N ILE A 79 1.40 -8.50 -25.18
CA ILE A 79 1.17 -9.02 -26.53
C ILE A 79 1.20 -10.55 -26.44
N PRO A 80 0.06 -11.27 -26.55
CA PRO A 80 0.00 -12.71 -26.30
C PRO A 80 0.98 -13.55 -27.14
N THR A 81 1.29 -13.11 -28.35
CA THR A 81 2.24 -13.77 -29.25
C THR A 81 3.71 -13.62 -28.84
N ILE A 82 4.04 -12.64 -27.99
CA ILE A 82 5.41 -12.35 -27.56
C ILE A 82 5.59 -12.71 -26.07
N ASP A 83 4.63 -12.34 -25.23
CA ASP A 83 4.71 -12.49 -23.78
C ASP A 83 4.06 -13.77 -23.24
N GLY A 84 3.34 -14.51 -24.09
CA GLY A 84 2.52 -15.64 -23.69
C GLY A 84 1.14 -15.24 -23.12
N PRO A 85 0.25 -16.21 -22.86
CA PRO A 85 -1.03 -15.95 -22.22
C PRO A 85 -0.83 -15.45 -20.79
N ALA A 86 -1.80 -14.67 -20.29
CA ALA A 86 -1.83 -14.34 -18.87
C ALA A 86 -1.86 -15.63 -18.05
N GLU A 87 -1.06 -15.71 -16.99
CA GLU A 87 -1.24 -16.72 -15.95
C GLU A 87 -2.62 -16.46 -15.32
N THR A 88 -3.64 -17.12 -15.86
CA THR A 88 -4.97 -17.14 -15.27
C THR A 88 -4.83 -17.73 -13.88
N GLU A 89 -5.39 -17.05 -12.87
CA GLU A 89 -5.55 -17.58 -11.51
C GLU A 89 -5.94 -19.06 -11.60
N ALA A 90 -5.04 -19.93 -11.16
CA ALA A 90 -5.37 -21.32 -10.93
C ALA A 90 -6.47 -21.31 -9.86
N ALA A 91 -7.68 -21.69 -10.28
CA ALA A 91 -8.84 -21.89 -9.43
C ALA A 91 -8.60 -23.02 -8.41
#